data_AF-A0A8X7WIW1-F1
#
_entry.id   AF-A0A8X7WIW1-F1
#
_cell.length_a   1.000
_cell.length_b   1.000
_cell.length_c   1.000
_cell.angle_alpha   90.00
_cell.angle_beta   90.00
_cell.angle_gamma   90.00
#
_symmetry.space_group_name_H-M   'P 1'
#
loop_
_entity.id
_entity.type
_entity.pdbx_description
1 polymer ?
#
loop_
_entity_poly.entity_id
_entity_poly.type
_entity_poly.pdbx_seq_one_letter_code
_entity_poly.pdbx_strand_id
1 'polypeptide(L)'
;METTNQIRKLVTHMGYSFFLTRIFDVEVRSEIGSGEVVEKVRALPRSIHLHSGSDAPLNVTFIRAPPGTLLKVDIPLVFIGDDVSPGLKKEKPCRLVKLLGITVRMVTRDNISTAKVIAKECSIFTEGGLAIEGSQFRDLPLHEMRAVILKIQVMARSLPLYKHTLVSNLRKIGEVVAVT
;
A
#
# COMPACT_ATOMS: atom_id res chain seq x y z
N MET A 1 -8.46 -13.34 -29.09
CA MET A 1 -7.46 -12.24 -29.17
C MET A 1 -7.84 -11.00 -28.38
N GLU A 2 -9.09 -10.82 -27.91
CA GLU A 2 -9.53 -9.60 -27.22
C GLU A 2 -9.22 -9.55 -25.70
N THR A 3 -9.23 -10.69 -25.01
CA THR A 3 -9.06 -10.75 -23.53
C THR A 3 -7.64 -10.45 -23.07
N THR A 4 -6.62 -10.89 -23.82
CA THR A 4 -5.20 -10.62 -23.53
C THR A 4 -4.90 -9.12 -23.54
N ASN A 5 -5.66 -8.33 -24.32
CA ASN A 5 -5.47 -6.88 -24.42
C ASN A 5 -5.92 -6.11 -23.17
N GLN A 6 -6.92 -6.59 -22.43
CA GLN A 6 -7.41 -5.89 -21.24
C GLN A 6 -6.41 -5.99 -20.07
N ILE A 7 -5.93 -7.20 -19.80
CA ILE A 7 -4.94 -7.46 -18.75
C ILE A 7 -3.61 -6.80 -19.14
N ARG A 8 -3.19 -6.92 -20.40
CA ARG A 8 -1.97 -6.24 -20.87
C ARG A 8 -2.10 -4.73 -20.71
N LYS A 9 -3.22 -4.11 -21.09
CA LYS A 9 -3.47 -2.68 -20.85
C LYS A 9 -3.40 -2.32 -19.35
N LEU A 10 -4.00 -3.11 -18.47
CA LEU A 10 -3.97 -2.86 -17.02
C LEU A 10 -2.54 -2.95 -16.45
N VAL A 11 -1.81 -4.01 -16.80
CA VAL A 11 -0.44 -4.24 -16.33
C VAL A 11 0.53 -3.22 -16.89
N THR A 12 0.42 -2.86 -18.18
CA THR A 12 1.28 -1.85 -18.80
C THR A 12 0.96 -0.44 -18.31
N HIS A 13 -0.32 -0.13 -18.03
CA HIS A 13 -0.74 1.22 -17.61
C HIS A 13 -0.52 1.48 -16.12
N MET A 14 -0.67 0.47 -15.26
CA MET A 14 -0.43 0.62 -13.81
C MET A 14 0.99 0.21 -13.40
N GLY A 15 1.65 -0.65 -14.18
CA GLY A 15 2.90 -1.29 -13.78
C GLY A 15 2.67 -2.54 -12.91
N TYR A 16 3.56 -3.53 -13.05
CA TYR A 16 3.45 -4.83 -12.37
C TYR A 16 3.29 -4.72 -10.85
N SER A 17 4.08 -3.85 -10.21
CA SER A 17 4.08 -3.66 -8.76
C SER A 17 2.76 -3.10 -8.23
N PHE A 18 2.13 -2.20 -8.98
CA PHE A 18 0.85 -1.58 -8.60
C PHE A 18 -0.34 -2.49 -8.89
N PHE A 19 -0.24 -3.35 -9.90
CA PHE A 19 -1.29 -4.32 -10.20
C PHE A 19 -1.49 -5.32 -9.05
N LEU A 20 -0.41 -5.85 -8.46
CA LEU A 20 -0.50 -6.85 -7.39
C LEU A 20 -0.93 -6.29 -6.03
N THR A 21 -0.92 -4.96 -5.86
CA THR A 21 -1.18 -4.30 -4.57
C THR A 21 -2.55 -3.63 -4.50
N ARG A 22 -3.28 -3.59 -5.61
CA ARG A 22 -4.58 -2.93 -5.70
C ARG A 22 -5.71 -3.96 -5.71
N ILE A 23 -6.81 -3.62 -5.05
CA ILE A 23 -8.03 -4.43 -5.07
C ILE A 23 -8.86 -4.02 -6.29
N PHE A 24 -9.39 -5.02 -7.01
CA PHE A 24 -10.24 -4.84 -8.18
C PHE A 24 -11.61 -5.48 -7.95
N ASP A 25 -12.64 -4.90 -8.55
CA ASP A 25 -13.93 -5.56 -8.70
C ASP A 25 -13.91 -6.35 -10.01
N VAL A 26 -13.86 -7.68 -9.91
CA VAL A 26 -13.73 -8.61 -11.03
C VAL A 26 -15.10 -9.20 -11.36
N GLU A 27 -15.51 -9.13 -12.61
CA GLU A 27 -16.73 -9.78 -13.11
C GLU A 27 -16.39 -11.18 -13.62
N VAL A 28 -16.98 -12.20 -13.03
CA VAL A 28 -16.87 -13.60 -13.48
C VAL A 28 -18.01 -13.88 -14.45
N ARG A 29 -17.68 -14.47 -15.60
CA ARG A 29 -18.64 -14.80 -16.67
C ARG A 29 -18.65 -16.31 -16.90
N SER A 30 -19.80 -16.85 -17.29
CA SER A 30 -19.99 -18.29 -17.51
C SER A 30 -19.19 -18.78 -18.72
N GLU A 31 -19.22 -18.01 -19.80
CA GLU A 31 -18.55 -18.36 -21.05
C GLU A 31 -17.75 -17.19 -21.62
N ILE A 32 -16.65 -17.50 -22.30
CA ILE A 32 -15.78 -16.52 -22.96
C ILE A 32 -16.56 -15.85 -24.09
N GLY A 33 -16.87 -14.55 -23.93
CA GLY A 33 -17.62 -13.76 -24.91
C GLY A 33 -19.12 -13.65 -24.63
N SER A 34 -19.65 -14.40 -23.66
CA SER A 34 -21.01 -14.17 -23.16
C SER A 34 -21.07 -12.83 -22.41
N GLY A 35 -22.20 -12.12 -22.55
CA GLY A 35 -22.48 -10.90 -21.78
C GLY A 35 -22.97 -11.19 -20.36
N GLU A 36 -23.19 -12.45 -20.03
CA GLU A 36 -23.82 -12.86 -18.78
C GLU A 36 -22.80 -12.92 -17.65
N VAL A 37 -22.93 -12.00 -16.69
CA VAL A 37 -22.09 -11.92 -15.50
C VAL A 37 -22.68 -12.80 -14.41
N VAL A 38 -21.94 -13.83 -14.02
CA VAL A 38 -22.33 -14.81 -13.00
C VAL A 38 -22.18 -14.22 -11.60
N GLU A 39 -21.04 -13.57 -11.34
CA GLU A 39 -20.77 -12.95 -10.04
C GLU A 39 -19.80 -11.77 -10.17
N LYS A 40 -19.91 -10.82 -9.25
CA LYS A 40 -18.95 -9.73 -9.08
C LYS A 40 -18.20 -9.95 -7.78
N VAL A 41 -16.88 -10.04 -7.88
CA VAL A 41 -16.02 -10.41 -6.76
C VAL A 41 -14.95 -9.36 -6.57
N ARG A 42 -14.84 -8.85 -5.35
CA ARG A 42 -13.71 -8.03 -4.95
C ARG A 42 -12.49 -8.93 -4.78
N ALA A 43 -11.41 -8.64 -5.49
CA ALA A 43 -10.26 -9.51 -5.56
C ALA A 43 -8.93 -8.76 -5.61
N LEU A 44 -7.90 -9.33 -4.98
CA LEU A 44 -6.53 -8.85 -5.04
C LEU A 44 -5.72 -9.77 -5.97
N PRO A 45 -5.01 -9.23 -6.98
CA PRO A 45 -4.20 -10.04 -7.86
C PRO A 45 -2.99 -10.60 -7.10
N ARG A 46 -2.77 -11.91 -7.20
CA ARG A 46 -1.69 -12.64 -6.52
C ARG A 46 -0.48 -12.83 -7.40
N SER A 47 -0.69 -13.26 -8.64
CA SER A 47 0.39 -13.56 -9.58
C SER A 47 -0.08 -13.40 -11.02
N ILE A 48 0.85 -13.05 -11.90
CA ILE A 48 0.67 -13.03 -13.35
C ILE A 48 1.73 -13.95 -13.93
N HIS A 49 1.36 -14.96 -14.70
CA HIS A 49 2.33 -15.70 -15.51
C HIS A 49 2.39 -15.09 -16.91
N LEU A 50 3.61 -14.76 -17.34
CA LEU A 50 3.89 -14.13 -18.62
C LEU A 50 4.52 -15.15 -19.58
N HIS A 51 4.27 -14.96 -20.86
CA HIS A 51 5.00 -15.68 -21.90
C HIS A 51 6.41 -15.10 -22.06
N SER A 52 7.43 -15.95 -21.96
CA SER A 52 8.86 -15.64 -21.85
C SER A 52 9.51 -14.89 -23.01
N GLY A 53 8.77 -14.55 -24.07
CA GLY A 53 9.30 -13.87 -25.26
C GLY A 53 8.43 -12.73 -25.79
N SER A 54 7.17 -12.64 -25.36
CA SER A 54 6.23 -11.60 -25.79
C SER A 54 5.72 -10.74 -24.63
N ASP A 55 6.11 -11.08 -23.40
CA ASP A 55 5.57 -10.53 -22.14
C ASP A 55 4.03 -10.47 -22.11
N ALA A 56 3.40 -11.35 -22.90
CA ALA A 56 1.95 -11.45 -22.92
C ALA A 56 1.48 -12.20 -21.66
N PRO A 57 0.51 -11.67 -20.91
CA PRO A 57 -0.06 -12.38 -19.78
C PRO A 57 -0.82 -13.62 -20.24
N LEU A 58 -0.36 -14.79 -19.79
CA LEU A 58 -0.96 -16.10 -20.06
C LEU A 58 -2.10 -16.38 -19.08
N ASN A 59 -1.86 -16.10 -17.80
CA ASN A 59 -2.87 -16.24 -16.77
C ASN A 59 -2.63 -15.20 -15.66
N VAL A 60 -3.68 -14.93 -14.89
CA VAL A 60 -3.61 -14.09 -13.69
C VAL A 60 -4.38 -14.79 -12.59
N THR A 61 -3.74 -14.95 -11.44
CA THR A 61 -4.37 -15.52 -10.24
C THR A 61 -4.87 -14.39 -9.36
N PHE A 62 -6.09 -14.53 -8.86
CA PHE A 62 -6.71 -13.59 -7.94
C PHE A 62 -7.04 -14.27 -6.61
N ILE A 63 -6.96 -13.51 -5.52
CA ILE A 63 -7.46 -13.91 -4.20
C ILE A 63 -8.72 -13.12 -3.92
N ARG A 64 -9.80 -13.79 -3.49
CA ARG A 64 -11.02 -13.08 -3.05
C ARG A 64 -10.70 -12.22 -1.83
N ALA A 65 -11.11 -10.96 -1.86
CA ALA A 65 -10.89 -9.96 -0.82
C ALA A 65 -12.22 -9.30 -0.41
N PRO A 66 -13.14 -10.03 0.25
CA PRO A 66 -14.38 -9.44 0.75
C PRO A 66 -14.12 -8.28 1.73
N PRO A 67 -15.03 -7.31 1.83
CA PRO A 67 -14.93 -6.26 2.85
C PRO A 67 -14.81 -6.87 4.25
N GLY A 68 -13.77 -6.48 5.00
CA GLY A 68 -13.54 -6.94 6.37
C GLY A 68 -12.69 -8.21 6.50
N THR A 69 -12.32 -8.87 5.41
CA THR A 69 -11.36 -9.99 5.44
C THR A 69 -9.94 -9.48 5.65
N LEU A 70 -9.23 -10.06 6.63
CA LEU A 70 -7.80 -9.81 6.81
C LEU A 70 -7.00 -10.61 5.77
N LEU A 71 -6.27 -9.91 4.90
CA LEU A 71 -5.35 -10.53 3.95
C LEU A 71 -3.96 -10.61 4.54
N LYS A 72 -3.40 -11.81 4.61
CA LYS A 72 -1.96 -12.00 4.86
C LYS A 72 -1.25 -11.92 3.51
N VAL A 73 -0.55 -10.81 3.28
CA VAL A 73 0.24 -10.60 2.05
C VAL A 73 1.70 -10.74 2.42
N ASP A 74 2.35 -11.77 1.88
CA ASP A 74 3.81 -11.91 1.99
C ASP A 74 4.43 -11.04 0.89
N ILE A 75 5.12 -9.97 1.30
CA ILE A 75 5.77 -9.03 0.39
C ILE A 75 7.25 -9.43 0.31
N PRO A 76 7.67 -10.14 -0.75
CA PRO A 76 9.06 -10.56 -0.87
C PRO A 76 9.95 -9.33 -1.10
N LEU A 77 10.80 -9.03 -0.12
CA LEU A 77 11.86 -8.03 -0.25
C LEU A 77 13.04 -8.68 -0.96
N VAL A 78 13.21 -8.42 -2.25
CA VAL A 78 14.39 -8.85 -3.01
C VAL A 78 15.43 -7.72 -2.96
N PHE A 79 16.56 -7.97 -2.31
CA PHE A 79 17.69 -7.04 -2.24
C PHE A 79 18.61 -7.29 -3.44
N ILE A 80 18.66 -6.36 -4.39
CA ILE A 80 19.59 -6.42 -5.53
C ILE A 80 20.90 -5.76 -5.09
N GLY A 81 22.02 -6.50 -5.13
CA GLY A 81 23.34 -6.02 -4.71
C GLY A 81 23.78 -6.43 -3.29
N ASP A 82 23.11 -7.41 -2.67
CA ASP A 82 23.47 -7.94 -1.33
C ASP A 82 24.88 -8.55 -1.30
N ASP A 83 25.32 -9.08 -2.45
CA ASP A 83 26.65 -9.59 -2.74
C ASP A 83 27.73 -8.49 -2.79
N VAL A 84 27.36 -7.27 -3.16
CA VAL A 84 28.29 -6.13 -3.30
C VAL A 84 28.33 -5.26 -2.03
N SER A 85 27.27 -5.29 -1.22
CA SER A 85 27.22 -4.54 0.04
C SER A 85 26.37 -5.25 1.10
N PRO A 86 26.98 -6.11 1.95
CA PRO A 86 26.27 -6.79 3.05
C PRO A 86 25.68 -5.80 4.10
N GLY A 87 25.98 -4.50 3.96
CA GLY A 87 25.36 -3.40 4.68
C GLY A 87 23.92 -3.09 4.28
N LEU A 88 23.37 -3.65 3.19
CA LEU A 88 21.96 -3.50 2.81
C LEU A 88 20.98 -4.04 3.88
N LYS A 89 21.41 -5.02 4.69
CA LYS A 89 20.67 -5.43 5.91
C LYS A 89 20.68 -4.36 7.03
N LYS A 90 21.65 -3.45 7.01
CA LYS A 90 21.80 -2.30 7.93
C LYS A 90 21.21 -1.00 7.36
N GLU A 91 20.99 -0.92 6.04
CA GLU A 91 20.35 0.21 5.40
C GLU A 91 18.82 0.14 5.54
N LYS A 92 18.32 0.79 6.60
CA LYS A 92 16.96 1.33 6.83
C LYS A 92 15.86 0.64 5.99
N PRO A 93 15.22 -0.43 6.52
CA PRO A 93 14.11 -1.16 5.87
C PRO A 93 13.02 -0.27 5.28
N CYS A 94 12.79 0.90 5.89
CA CYS A 94 11.81 1.89 5.45
C CYS A 94 12.06 2.42 4.03
N ARG A 95 13.30 2.44 3.54
CA ARG A 95 13.62 2.90 2.18
C ARG A 95 13.17 1.90 1.12
N LEU A 96 13.34 0.61 1.37
CA LEU A 96 12.83 -0.46 0.50
C LEU A 96 11.30 -0.54 0.51
N VAL A 97 10.69 -0.42 1.68
CA VAL A 97 9.23 -0.46 1.85
C VAL A 97 8.56 0.67 1.04
N LYS A 98 9.18 1.86 0.98
CA LYS A 98 8.72 2.96 0.11
C LYS A 98 8.79 2.63 -1.40
N LEU A 99 9.80 1.91 -1.86
CA LEU A 99 9.92 1.50 -3.27
C LEU A 99 8.81 0.54 -3.70
N LEU A 100 8.20 -0.18 -2.75
CA LEU A 100 7.09 -1.09 -2.98
C LEU A 100 5.71 -0.41 -2.86
N GLY A 101 5.66 0.92 -2.78
CA GLY A 101 4.42 1.69 -2.63
C GLY A 101 3.82 1.66 -1.22
N ILE A 102 4.55 1.14 -0.23
CA ILE A 102 4.08 1.07 1.16
C ILE A 102 4.54 2.31 1.91
N THR A 103 3.59 3.05 2.49
CA THR A 103 3.89 4.25 3.27
C THR A 103 4.00 3.91 4.76
N VAL A 104 5.22 3.97 5.29
CA VAL A 104 5.48 3.84 6.73
C VAL A 104 5.18 5.16 7.44
N ARG A 105 4.44 5.10 8.55
CA ARG A 105 4.12 6.24 9.42
C ARG A 105 4.54 5.94 10.85
N MET A 106 5.25 6.86 11.49
CA MET A 106 5.65 6.75 12.89
C MET A 106 4.57 7.36 13.78
N VAL A 107 4.14 6.62 14.81
CA VAL A 107 3.23 7.11 15.85
C VAL A 107 3.90 6.86 17.19
N THR A 108 4.25 7.93 17.92
CA THR A 108 5.00 7.84 19.19
C THR A 108 4.41 8.75 20.27
N ARG A 109 4.74 8.46 21.52
CA ARG A 109 4.46 9.32 22.69
C ARG A 109 5.53 10.40 22.91
N ASP A 110 6.65 10.33 22.20
CA ASP A 110 7.75 11.28 22.34
C ASP A 110 7.37 12.70 21.89
N ASN A 111 8.24 13.65 22.22
CA ASN A 111 8.18 15.00 21.69
C ASN A 111 8.34 14.99 20.16
N ILE A 112 7.64 15.88 19.47
CA ILE A 112 7.71 16.03 18.03
C ILE A 112 9.11 16.34 17.51
N SER A 113 9.94 17.07 18.27
CA SER A 113 11.32 17.36 17.87
C SER A 113 12.15 16.07 17.81
N THR A 114 12.13 15.27 18.87
CA THR A 114 12.81 13.98 18.96
C THR A 114 12.26 13.01 17.92
N ALA A 115 10.95 12.90 17.81
CA ALA A 115 10.29 12.02 16.84
C ALA A 115 10.69 12.35 15.39
N LYS A 116 10.81 13.64 15.04
CA LYS A 116 11.28 14.06 13.72
C LYS A 116 12.72 13.63 13.46
N VAL A 117 13.62 13.77 14.44
CA VAL A 117 15.02 13.36 14.30
C VAL A 117 15.10 11.85 14.06
N ILE A 118 14.48 11.04 14.94
CA ILE A 118 14.44 9.58 14.80
C ILE A 118 13.79 9.18 13.47
N ALA A 119 12.68 9.81 13.09
CA ALA A 119 12.01 9.49 11.83
C ALA A 119 12.84 9.85 10.59
N LYS A 120 13.65 10.92 10.62
CA LYS A 120 14.61 11.23 9.54
C LYS A 120 15.72 10.20 9.49
N GLU A 121 16.26 9.83 10.65
CA GLU A 121 17.25 8.76 10.76
C GLU A 121 16.70 7.41 10.28
N CYS A 122 15.42 7.12 10.45
CA CYS A 122 14.81 5.92 9.88
C CYS A 122 14.35 6.07 8.42
N SER A 123 14.55 7.23 7.78
CA SER A 123 14.03 7.54 6.44
C SER A 123 12.50 7.45 6.32
N ILE A 124 11.80 7.57 7.44
CA ILE A 124 10.33 7.66 7.51
C ILE A 124 9.90 9.09 7.13
N PHE A 125 10.51 10.09 7.78
CA PHE A 125 10.23 11.50 7.53
C PHE A 125 11.05 12.04 6.37
N THR A 126 10.38 12.46 5.30
CA THR A 126 10.98 12.96 4.05
C THR A 126 10.47 14.35 3.71
N GLU A 127 11.09 15.00 2.72
CA GLU A 127 10.59 16.26 2.17
C GLU A 127 9.14 16.11 1.69
N GLY A 128 8.33 17.15 1.95
CA GLY A 128 6.88 17.14 1.70
C GLY A 128 6.04 16.37 2.74
N GLY A 129 6.67 15.65 3.67
CA GLY A 129 6.00 14.96 4.77
C GLY A 129 5.56 15.91 5.88
N LEU A 130 4.43 15.57 6.53
CA LEU A 130 3.90 16.29 7.68
C LEU A 130 4.20 15.53 8.98
N ALA A 131 4.67 16.28 9.98
CA ALA A 131 4.78 15.82 11.35
C ALA A 131 3.86 16.67 12.21
N ILE A 132 3.00 16.02 13.01
CA ILE A 132 1.94 16.66 13.78
C ILE A 132 1.86 16.06 15.19
N GLU A 133 1.40 16.83 16.18
CA GLU A 133 1.06 16.28 17.48
C GLU A 133 -0.34 15.64 17.48
N GLY A 134 -0.55 14.64 18.34
CA GLY A 134 -1.84 13.95 18.43
C GLY A 134 -3.01 14.86 18.81
N SER A 135 -2.78 15.87 19.68
CA SER A 135 -3.76 16.90 20.01
C SER A 135 -4.15 17.73 18.80
N GLN A 136 -3.15 18.25 18.06
CA GLN A 136 -3.36 19.02 16.84
C GLN A 136 -4.14 18.22 15.79
N PHE A 137 -3.80 16.95 15.60
CA PHE A 137 -4.52 16.07 14.67
C PHE A 137 -5.99 15.89 15.04
N ARG A 138 -6.28 15.72 16.34
CA ARG A 138 -7.66 15.59 16.84
C ARG A 138 -8.46 16.87 16.61
N ASP A 139 -7.84 18.02 16.80
CA ASP A 139 -8.52 19.32 16.75
C ASP A 139 -8.69 19.83 15.30
N LEU A 140 -8.12 19.14 14.30
CA LEU A 140 -8.31 19.48 12.89
C LEU A 140 -9.77 19.26 12.46
N PRO A 141 -10.37 20.24 11.76
CA PRO A 141 -11.63 20.05 11.08
C PRO A 141 -11.56 18.89 10.09
N LEU A 142 -12.69 18.20 9.87
CA LEU A 142 -12.74 16.98 9.07
C LEU A 142 -12.24 17.18 7.62
N HIS A 143 -12.46 18.37 7.05
CA HIS A 143 -12.01 18.72 5.70
C HIS A 143 -10.50 18.91 5.61
N GLU A 144 -9.90 19.63 6.57
CA GLU A 144 -8.44 19.80 6.67
C GLU A 144 -7.75 18.47 6.97
N MET A 145 -8.29 17.70 7.92
CA MET A 145 -7.77 16.38 8.28
C MET A 145 -7.65 15.50 7.04
N ARG A 146 -8.68 15.43 6.19
CA ARG A 146 -8.65 14.64 4.94
C ARG A 146 -7.60 15.12 3.95
N ALA A 147 -7.33 16.43 3.88
CA ALA A 147 -6.32 16.99 2.99
C ALA A 147 -4.88 16.66 3.45
N VAL A 148 -4.67 16.52 4.76
CA VAL A 148 -3.32 16.31 5.32
C VAL A 148 -3.02 14.86 5.70
N ILE A 149 -4.03 14.01 5.93
CA ILE A 149 -3.85 12.65 6.50
C ILE A 149 -2.88 11.79 5.70
N LEU A 150 -2.90 11.89 4.36
CA LEU A 150 -1.98 11.15 3.50
C LEU A 150 -0.54 11.67 3.61
N LYS A 151 -0.35 12.96 3.91
CA LYS A 151 0.96 13.59 4.10
C LYS A 151 1.54 13.35 5.49
N ILE A 152 0.73 12.97 6.48
CA ILE A 152 1.22 12.67 7.84
C ILE A 152 2.17 11.48 7.78
N GLN A 153 3.41 11.70 8.19
CA GLN A 153 4.47 10.68 8.32
C GLN A 153 4.86 10.45 9.78
N VAL A 154 4.69 11.46 10.63
CA VAL A 154 5.00 11.39 12.07
C VAL A 154 3.85 11.96 12.88
N MET A 155 3.34 11.18 13.82
CA MET A 155 2.42 11.63 14.86
C MET A 155 3.08 11.49 16.22
N ALA A 156 3.38 12.63 16.86
CA ALA A 156 4.04 12.69 18.16
C ALA A 156 3.03 12.92 19.29
N ARG A 157 3.45 12.70 20.55
CA ARG A 157 2.58 12.79 21.74
C ARG A 157 1.25 12.04 21.58
N SER A 158 1.28 10.89 20.91
CA SER A 158 0.09 10.17 20.51
C SER A 158 -0.50 9.34 21.66
N LEU A 159 -1.81 9.48 21.88
CA LEU A 159 -2.59 8.62 22.77
C LEU A 159 -3.19 7.44 21.98
N PRO A 160 -3.57 6.33 22.66
CA PRO A 160 -4.22 5.20 22.00
C PRO A 160 -5.43 5.61 21.14
N LEU A 161 -6.21 6.57 21.62
CA LEU A 161 -7.34 7.14 20.90
C LEU A 161 -6.92 7.80 19.57
N TYR A 162 -5.82 8.55 19.55
CA TYR A 162 -5.35 9.24 18.35
C TYR A 162 -4.85 8.26 17.29
N LYS A 163 -4.14 7.20 17.71
CA LYS A 163 -3.76 6.08 16.84
C LYS A 163 -5.00 5.47 16.19
N HIS A 164 -6.03 5.17 16.99
CA HIS A 164 -7.28 4.61 16.49
C HIS A 164 -7.98 5.54 15.48
N THR A 165 -8.07 6.84 15.78
CA THR A 165 -8.66 7.84 14.87
C THR A 165 -7.90 7.94 13.56
N LEU A 166 -6.56 7.94 13.59
CA LEU A 166 -5.73 7.96 12.38
C LEU A 166 -6.00 6.72 11.51
N VAL A 167 -5.96 5.53 12.12
CA VAL A 167 -6.17 4.25 11.42
C VAL A 167 -7.58 4.16 10.85
N SER A 168 -8.60 4.57 11.61
CA SER A 168 -9.99 4.54 11.16
C SER A 168 -10.21 5.46 9.96
N ASN A 169 -9.64 6.67 9.98
CA ASN A 169 -9.78 7.60 8.86
C ASN A 169 -9.00 7.16 7.63
N LEU A 170 -7.80 6.59 7.78
CA LEU A 170 -7.05 5.98 6.67
C LEU A 170 -7.85 4.83 6.03
N ARG A 171 -8.47 3.96 6.83
CA ARG A 171 -9.33 2.88 6.31
C ARG A 171 -10.56 3.42 5.56
N LYS A 172 -11.18 4.51 6.06
CA LYS A 172 -12.34 5.14 5.40
C LYS A 172 -12.02 5.73 4.04
N ILE A 173 -10.78 6.15 3.80
CA ILE A 173 -10.33 6.65 2.48
C ILE A 173 -9.85 5.53 1.55
N GLY A 174 -9.97 4.27 1.96
CA GLY A 174 -9.64 3.10 1.14
C GLY A 174 -8.22 2.54 1.32
N GLU A 175 -7.44 3.08 2.27
CA GLU A 175 -6.10 2.56 2.55
C GLU A 175 -6.16 1.24 3.34
N VAL A 176 -5.29 0.29 2.97
CA VAL A 176 -5.07 -0.93 3.75
C VAL A 176 -4.00 -0.65 4.80
N VAL A 177 -4.40 -0.65 6.08
CA VAL A 177 -3.52 -0.26 7.19
C VAL A 177 -3.22 -1.44 8.10
N ALA A 178 -1.92 -1.74 8.23
CA ALA A 178 -1.37 -2.60 9.27
C ALA A 178 -0.90 -1.75 10.47
N VAL A 179 -1.11 -2.25 11.68
CA VAL A 179 -0.74 -1.57 12.93
C VAL A 179 0.01 -2.57 13.80
N THR A 180 1.09 -2.10 14.44
CA THR A 180 1.83 -2.81 15.47
C THR A 180 1.51 -2.29 16.87
#